data_AF-A0A6J8ENT5-F1
#
_entry.id   AF-A0A6J8ENT5-F1
#
_cell.length_a   1.000
_cell.length_b   1.000
_cell.length_c   1.000
_cell.angle_alpha   90.00
_cell.angle_beta   90.00
_cell.angle_gamma   90.00
#
_symmetry.space_group_name_H-M   'P 1'
#
loop_
_entity.id
_entity.type
_entity.pdbx_description
1 polymer ?
#
loop_
_entity_poly.entity_id
_entity_poly.type
_entity_poly.pdbx_seq_one_letter_code
_entity_poly.pdbx_strand_id
1 'polypeptide(L)'
;MKKITLLMNVVFNLHTLQDIKCDNPHFELTKEIKYGSCVKCIYKCIRCKFTSPRVNLYDEIKTLNPGPNPGELTRMFASALQETPMGIKRGRFLMAAGLNIPPPTKRTLQKHSNVVANEIKELNDNDMKKKLETVKEVNRIRGVKEPSHIPVAIDTRYNSMHIVSTKKPGQNASQAISLACEQVTDHKFIVASVFHNKLCWTGAWLKGKGLDVTCPDGHAGTCTANVKPTTPLSEYLMGKEIGLQVDRQNVLIKYAVTDGDGRGAEGINDALKVLHPLWKVERQAHPIHLGRSQFRQSNSANFSLNMFPGSTREKKKQGQKVLSQDLKARCSLVFNEMWKENNGNVEKIKKMLT
;
A
#
# COMPACT_ATOMS: atom_id res chain seq x y z
N MET A 1 -28.95 1.69 -21.51
CA MET A 1 -29.68 2.03 -22.76
C MET A 1 -28.77 2.49 -23.91
N LYS A 2 -27.90 3.51 -23.75
CA LYS A 2 -27.07 4.05 -24.85
C LYS A 2 -26.26 3.02 -25.67
N LYS A 3 -25.67 2.00 -25.03
CA LYS A 3 -24.81 1.00 -25.69
C LYS A 3 -25.58 0.00 -26.57
N ILE A 4 -26.78 -0.41 -26.14
CA ILE A 4 -27.65 -1.30 -26.93
C ILE A 4 -28.12 -0.58 -28.20
N THR A 5 -28.51 0.69 -28.09
CA THR A 5 -28.87 1.50 -29.26
C THR A 5 -27.72 1.62 -30.25
N LEU A 6 -26.52 1.91 -29.77
CA LEU A 6 -25.32 2.00 -30.59
C LEU A 6 -25.01 0.68 -31.30
N LEU A 7 -25.23 -0.43 -30.60
CA LEU A 7 -25.03 -1.77 -31.14
C LEU A 7 -26.07 -2.15 -32.19
N MET A 8 -27.35 -1.82 -31.94
CA MET A 8 -28.42 -2.02 -32.92
C MET A 8 -28.20 -1.18 -34.17
N ASN A 9 -27.67 0.04 -34.04
CA ASN A 9 -27.27 0.85 -35.19
C ASN A 9 -26.15 0.18 -36.00
N VAL A 10 -25.16 -0.43 -35.35
CA VAL A 10 -24.11 -1.20 -36.04
C VAL A 10 -24.71 -2.41 -36.78
N VAL A 11 -25.60 -3.16 -36.15
CA VAL A 11 -26.27 -4.32 -36.77
C VAL A 11 -27.13 -3.87 -37.96
N PHE A 12 -27.89 -2.79 -37.82
CA PHE A 12 -28.71 -2.21 -38.88
C PHE A 12 -27.86 -1.71 -40.06
N ASN A 13 -26.73 -1.04 -39.79
CA ASN A 13 -25.80 -0.60 -40.82
C ASN A 13 -25.17 -1.79 -41.56
N LEU A 14 -24.80 -2.86 -40.86
CA LEU A 14 -24.29 -4.08 -41.49
C LEU A 14 -25.35 -4.78 -42.35
N HIS A 15 -26.60 -4.77 -41.91
CA HIS A 15 -27.73 -5.32 -42.64
C HIS A 15 -27.98 -4.56 -43.95
N THR A 16 -28.04 -3.23 -43.90
CA THR A 16 -28.25 -2.39 -45.09
C THR A 16 -27.13 -2.54 -46.14
N LEU A 17 -25.90 -2.81 -45.70
CA LEU A 17 -24.76 -3.08 -46.60
C LEU A 17 -24.80 -4.47 -47.25
N GLN A 18 -25.34 -5.50 -46.57
CA GLN A 18 -25.35 -6.88 -47.08
C GLN A 18 -26.62 -7.26 -47.81
N ASP A 19 -27.77 -6.73 -47.41
CA ASP A 19 -29.08 -7.17 -47.90
C ASP A 19 -29.96 -5.95 -48.21
N ILE A 20 -29.70 -5.34 -49.38
CA ILE A 20 -30.33 -4.09 -49.85
C ILE A 20 -31.86 -4.22 -50.01
N LYS A 21 -32.40 -5.43 -50.07
CA LYS A 21 -33.82 -5.71 -50.39
C LYS A 21 -34.76 -5.82 -49.19
N CYS A 22 -34.28 -5.61 -47.96
CA CYS A 22 -35.12 -5.72 -46.78
C CYS A 22 -35.53 -4.34 -46.24
N ASP A 23 -36.72 -3.88 -46.64
CA ASP A 23 -37.23 -2.53 -46.38
C ASP A 23 -37.61 -2.26 -44.92
N ASN A 24 -37.88 -3.32 -44.14
CA ASN A 24 -38.27 -3.20 -42.75
C ASN A 24 -37.63 -4.31 -41.91
N PRO A 25 -36.35 -4.16 -41.53
CA PRO A 25 -35.63 -5.18 -40.78
C PRO A 25 -36.17 -5.33 -39.36
N HIS A 26 -36.35 -6.58 -38.94
CA HIS A 26 -36.75 -6.93 -37.59
C HIS A 26 -35.73 -7.92 -37.03
N PHE A 27 -34.96 -7.48 -36.03
CA PHE A 27 -33.85 -8.25 -35.48
C PHE A 27 -34.25 -9.01 -34.22
N GLU A 28 -33.90 -10.29 -34.20
CA GLU A 28 -34.01 -11.16 -33.04
C GLU A 28 -32.62 -11.56 -32.55
N LEU A 29 -32.45 -11.63 -31.23
CA LEU A 29 -31.24 -12.14 -30.61
C LEU A 29 -31.18 -13.66 -30.78
N THR A 30 -30.27 -14.14 -31.60
CA THR A 30 -30.11 -15.58 -31.88
C THR A 30 -29.22 -16.26 -30.86
N LYS A 31 -28.11 -15.60 -30.48
CA LYS A 31 -27.12 -16.22 -29.60
C LYS A 31 -26.41 -15.20 -28.74
N GLU A 32 -26.36 -15.49 -27.45
CA GLU A 32 -25.47 -14.85 -26.49
C GLU A 32 -24.23 -15.72 -26.26
N ILE A 33 -23.05 -15.12 -26.37
CA ILE A 33 -21.76 -15.76 -26.15
C ILE A 33 -21.07 -15.03 -25.01
N LYS A 34 -20.85 -15.73 -23.90
CA LYS A 34 -20.14 -15.17 -22.74
C LYS A 34 -18.64 -15.12 -22.99
N TYR A 35 -18.02 -13.99 -22.65
CA TYR A 35 -16.60 -13.71 -22.78
C TYR A 35 -16.07 -13.07 -21.50
N GLY A 36 -15.67 -13.91 -20.53
CA GLY A 36 -15.38 -13.45 -19.17
C GLY A 36 -16.66 -12.94 -18.49
N SER A 37 -16.59 -11.72 -17.94
CA SER A 37 -17.78 -11.01 -17.39
C SER A 37 -18.58 -10.28 -18.47
N CYS A 38 -18.18 -10.39 -19.74
CA CYS A 38 -18.76 -9.64 -20.85
C CYS A 38 -19.60 -10.56 -21.76
N VAL A 39 -20.44 -9.97 -22.61
CA VAL A 39 -21.33 -10.71 -23.51
C VAL A 39 -21.12 -10.25 -24.95
N LYS A 40 -21.06 -11.19 -25.89
CA LYS A 40 -21.16 -10.96 -27.33
C LYS A 40 -22.50 -11.47 -27.81
N CYS A 41 -23.14 -10.77 -28.74
CA CYS A 41 -24.43 -11.15 -29.28
C CYS A 41 -24.36 -11.38 -30.79
N ILE A 42 -25.21 -12.27 -31.26
CA ILE A 42 -25.49 -12.49 -32.68
C ILE A 42 -26.97 -12.22 -32.89
N TYR A 43 -27.28 -11.38 -33.86
CA TYR A 43 -28.64 -11.03 -34.24
C TYR A 43 -28.95 -11.58 -35.61
N LYS A 44 -30.18 -12.01 -35.81
CA LYS A 44 -30.69 -12.44 -37.12
C LYS A 44 -31.90 -11.58 -37.47
N CYS A 45 -32.01 -11.20 -38.73
CA CYS A 45 -33.25 -10.60 -39.21
C CYS A 45 -34.28 -11.71 -39.41
N ILE A 46 -35.49 -11.56 -38.85
CA ILE A 46 -36.56 -12.56 -39.01
C ILE A 46 -37.08 -12.56 -40.45
N ARG A 47 -36.98 -11.42 -41.15
CA ARG A 47 -37.62 -11.19 -42.45
C ARG A 47 -36.71 -11.42 -43.65
N CYS A 48 -35.40 -11.50 -43.44
CA CYS A 48 -34.44 -11.85 -44.49
C CYS A 48 -33.45 -12.91 -43.98
N LYS A 49 -32.45 -13.28 -44.79
CA LYS A 49 -31.46 -14.30 -44.42
C LYS A 49 -30.26 -13.72 -43.67
N PHE A 50 -30.24 -12.42 -43.41
CA PHE A 50 -29.15 -11.74 -42.72
C PHE A 50 -28.94 -12.28 -41.30
N THR A 51 -27.68 -12.60 -41.00
CA THR A 51 -27.20 -12.90 -39.65
C THR A 51 -25.98 -12.02 -39.38
N SER A 52 -26.02 -11.26 -38.29
CA SER A 52 -24.92 -10.37 -37.93
C SER A 52 -23.66 -11.16 -37.59
N PRO A 53 -22.46 -10.59 -37.79
CA PRO A 53 -21.27 -11.07 -37.11
C PRO A 53 -21.44 -10.95 -35.58
N ARG A 54 -20.51 -11.55 -34.83
CA ARG A 54 -20.49 -11.42 -33.36
C ARG A 54 -20.24 -9.97 -32.99
N VAL A 55 -21.18 -9.33 -32.30
CA VAL A 55 -21.06 -7.95 -31.86
C VAL A 55 -20.84 -7.91 -30.35
N ASN A 56 -19.86 -7.11 -29.91
CA ASN A 56 -19.52 -6.99 -28.49
C ASN A 56 -20.48 -6.03 -27.78
N LEU A 57 -21.13 -6.46 -26.68
CA LEU A 57 -21.91 -5.56 -25.81
C LEU A 57 -21.04 -4.79 -24.79
N TYR A 58 -19.73 -4.77 -25.00
CA TYR A 58 -18.73 -4.25 -24.08
C TYR A 58 -17.60 -3.58 -24.86
N ASP A 59 -16.86 -2.68 -24.21
CA ASP A 59 -15.70 -2.07 -24.84
C ASP A 59 -14.47 -2.95 -24.62
N GLU A 60 -13.64 -3.03 -25.64
CA GLU A 60 -12.38 -3.76 -25.60
C GLU A 60 -11.25 -2.80 -25.27
N ILE A 61 -10.36 -3.22 -24.38
CA ILE A 61 -9.11 -2.50 -24.11
C ILE A 61 -8.11 -2.95 -25.16
N LYS A 62 -7.67 -2.03 -26.01
CA LYS A 62 -6.67 -2.33 -27.04
C LYS A 62 -5.35 -2.73 -26.39
N THR A 63 -4.83 -3.89 -26.77
CA THR A 63 -3.50 -4.35 -26.33
C THR A 63 -2.61 -4.64 -27.52
N LEU A 64 -1.30 -4.39 -27.37
CA LEU A 64 -0.28 -4.72 -28.37
C LEU A 64 0.07 -6.23 -28.39
N ASN A 65 -0.43 -6.99 -27.42
CA ASN A 65 -0.09 -8.40 -27.27
C ASN A 65 -0.88 -9.27 -28.25
N PRO A 66 -0.29 -10.37 -28.75
CA PRO A 66 -1.01 -11.33 -29.56
C PRO A 66 -2.22 -11.91 -28.82
N GLY A 67 -3.36 -11.95 -29.50
CA GLY A 67 -4.61 -12.52 -28.99
C GLY A 67 -5.76 -11.52 -28.94
N PRO A 68 -6.95 -11.98 -28.50
CA PRO A 68 -8.12 -11.12 -28.41
C PRO A 68 -7.96 -10.06 -27.33
N ASN A 69 -8.40 -8.84 -27.63
CA ASN A 69 -8.42 -7.74 -26.68
C ASN A 69 -9.32 -8.09 -25.47
N PRO A 70 -8.88 -7.80 -24.25
CA PRO A 70 -9.69 -8.04 -23.08
C PRO A 70 -10.88 -7.08 -23.00
N GLY A 71 -12.00 -7.59 -22.50
CA GLY A 71 -13.16 -6.75 -22.20
C GLY A 71 -12.90 -5.86 -20.99
N GLU A 72 -13.27 -4.59 -21.13
CA GLU A 72 -13.07 -3.54 -20.13
C GLU A 72 -13.63 -3.92 -18.76
N LEU A 73 -14.85 -4.43 -18.69
CA LEU A 73 -15.50 -4.85 -17.43
C LEU A 73 -14.67 -5.88 -16.65
N THR A 74 -14.02 -6.82 -17.34
CA THR A 74 -13.21 -7.84 -16.68
C THR A 74 -11.95 -7.23 -16.08
N ARG A 75 -11.36 -6.25 -16.77
CA ARG A 75 -10.19 -5.50 -16.30
C ARG A 75 -10.53 -4.58 -15.14
N MET A 76 -11.64 -3.84 -15.24
CA MET A 76 -12.14 -2.97 -14.18
C MET A 76 -12.46 -3.76 -12.92
N PHE A 77 -13.08 -4.93 -13.05
CA PHE A 77 -13.31 -5.78 -11.89
C PHE A 77 -12.00 -6.22 -11.23
N ALA A 78 -10.99 -6.62 -12.01
CA ALA A 78 -9.68 -6.95 -11.47
C ALA A 78 -9.00 -5.77 -10.76
N SER A 79 -9.24 -4.53 -11.23
CA SER A 79 -8.80 -3.30 -10.58
C SER A 79 -9.53 -3.05 -9.28
N ALA A 80 -10.85 -3.15 -9.27
CA ALA A 80 -11.66 -2.99 -8.07
C ALA A 80 -11.25 -3.99 -6.97
N LEU A 81 -10.82 -5.20 -7.34
CA LEU A 81 -10.30 -6.16 -6.36
C LEU A 81 -9.01 -5.69 -5.68
N GLN A 82 -8.16 -4.86 -6.33
CA GLN A 82 -6.91 -4.37 -5.72
C GLN A 82 -7.17 -3.40 -4.56
N GLU A 83 -8.28 -2.66 -4.60
CA GLU A 83 -8.70 -1.72 -3.55
C GLU A 83 -9.38 -2.41 -2.35
N THR A 84 -9.51 -3.74 -2.39
CA THR A 84 -10.23 -4.50 -1.36
C THR A 84 -9.37 -5.63 -0.81
N PRO A 85 -9.63 -6.10 0.43
CA PRO A 85 -9.01 -7.32 0.93
C PRO A 85 -9.51 -8.59 0.21
N MET A 86 -10.36 -8.47 -0.81
CA MET A 86 -10.99 -9.59 -1.48
C MET A 86 -10.07 -10.18 -2.56
N GLY A 87 -9.55 -11.38 -2.30
CA GLY A 87 -8.84 -12.15 -3.32
C GLY A 87 -9.75 -12.62 -4.47
N ILE A 88 -9.15 -12.94 -5.61
CA ILE A 88 -9.83 -13.37 -6.86
C ILE A 88 -10.82 -14.51 -6.63
N LYS A 89 -10.49 -15.49 -5.77
CA LYS A 89 -11.40 -16.62 -5.48
C LYS A 89 -12.73 -16.12 -4.90
N ARG A 90 -12.66 -15.19 -3.95
CA ARG A 90 -13.83 -14.63 -3.26
C ARG A 90 -14.57 -13.63 -4.16
N GLY A 91 -13.85 -12.88 -4.99
CA GLY A 91 -14.47 -12.06 -6.05
C GLY A 91 -15.27 -12.89 -7.05
N ARG A 92 -14.75 -14.04 -7.48
CA ARG A 92 -15.50 -14.98 -8.36
C ARG A 92 -16.71 -15.57 -7.65
N PHE A 93 -16.59 -15.91 -6.37
CA PHE A 93 -17.71 -16.40 -5.57
C PHE A 93 -18.80 -15.34 -5.44
N LEU A 94 -18.44 -14.08 -5.17
CA LEU A 94 -19.38 -12.95 -5.13
C LEU A 94 -20.15 -12.82 -6.45
N MET A 95 -19.46 -12.87 -7.59
CA MET A 95 -20.11 -12.83 -8.90
C MET A 95 -21.08 -14.00 -9.09
N ALA A 96 -20.61 -15.23 -8.89
CA ALA A 96 -21.40 -16.43 -9.17
C ALA A 96 -22.59 -16.60 -8.21
N ALA A 97 -22.34 -16.54 -6.90
CA ALA A 97 -23.32 -16.86 -5.87
C ALA A 97 -24.09 -15.63 -5.38
N GLY A 98 -23.44 -14.46 -5.33
CA GLY A 98 -24.07 -13.24 -4.82
C GLY A 98 -24.85 -12.46 -5.88
N LEU A 99 -24.32 -12.42 -7.12
CA LEU A 99 -24.89 -11.59 -8.19
C LEU A 99 -25.49 -12.39 -9.34
N ASN A 100 -25.39 -13.72 -9.31
CA ASN A 100 -25.77 -14.61 -10.41
C ASN A 100 -25.11 -14.23 -11.76
N ILE A 101 -23.89 -13.70 -11.69
CA ILE A 101 -23.07 -13.34 -12.85
C ILE A 101 -22.01 -14.43 -13.04
N PRO A 102 -21.94 -15.06 -14.23
CA PRO A 102 -20.90 -16.03 -14.53
C PRO A 102 -19.51 -15.38 -14.40
N PRO A 103 -18.64 -15.85 -13.48
CA PRO A 103 -17.36 -15.22 -13.29
C PRO A 103 -16.39 -15.63 -14.41
N PRO A 104 -15.45 -14.75 -14.79
CA PRO A 104 -14.32 -15.14 -15.63
C PRO A 104 -13.51 -16.25 -14.95
N THR A 105 -12.67 -16.92 -15.74
CA THR A 105 -11.78 -17.95 -15.19
C THR A 105 -10.81 -17.33 -14.18
N LYS A 106 -10.41 -18.12 -13.17
CA LYS A 106 -9.40 -17.70 -12.18
C LYS A 106 -8.11 -17.22 -12.86
N ARG A 107 -7.67 -17.94 -13.90
CA ARG A 107 -6.44 -17.63 -14.65
C ARG A 107 -6.55 -16.27 -15.36
N THR A 108 -7.68 -16.02 -16.02
CA THR A 108 -7.93 -14.74 -16.70
C THR A 108 -7.91 -13.57 -15.71
N LEU A 109 -8.63 -13.70 -14.59
CA LEU A 109 -8.63 -12.65 -13.56
C LEU A 109 -7.26 -12.44 -12.93
N GLN A 110 -6.49 -13.51 -12.69
CA GLN A 110 -5.13 -13.38 -12.16
C GLN A 110 -4.21 -12.65 -13.14
N LYS A 111 -4.31 -12.97 -14.44
CA LYS A 111 -3.55 -12.27 -15.48
C LYS A 111 -3.90 -10.78 -15.48
N HIS A 112 -5.19 -10.42 -15.43
CA HIS A 112 -5.58 -9.01 -15.38
C HIS A 112 -5.14 -8.31 -14.11
N SER A 113 -5.31 -8.95 -12.95
CA SER A 113 -4.88 -8.44 -11.65
C SER A 113 -3.39 -8.13 -11.62
N ASN A 114 -2.54 -9.01 -12.18
CA ASN A 114 -1.10 -8.78 -12.21
C ASN A 114 -0.72 -7.54 -13.04
N VAL A 115 -1.35 -7.35 -14.20
CA VAL A 115 -1.03 -6.17 -15.04
C VAL A 115 -1.61 -4.90 -14.41
N VAL A 116 -2.81 -4.94 -13.81
CA VAL A 116 -3.33 -3.78 -13.05
C VAL A 116 -2.42 -3.44 -11.88
N ALA A 117 -1.92 -4.45 -11.15
CA ALA A 117 -1.00 -4.21 -10.03
C ALA A 117 0.29 -3.49 -10.48
N ASN A 118 0.81 -3.81 -11.66
CA ASN A 118 1.96 -3.09 -12.23
C ASN A 118 1.60 -1.63 -12.58
N GLU A 119 0.44 -1.41 -13.20
CA GLU A 119 -0.06 -0.05 -13.52
C GLU A 119 -0.26 0.78 -12.23
N ILE A 120 -0.85 0.19 -11.19
CA ILE A 120 -1.03 0.83 -9.88
C ILE A 120 0.31 1.17 -9.24
N LYS A 121 1.32 0.29 -9.36
CA LYS A 121 2.66 0.57 -8.85
C LYS A 121 3.25 1.83 -9.49
N GLU A 122 3.21 1.92 -10.81
CA GLU A 122 3.69 3.09 -11.54
C GLU A 122 2.91 4.36 -11.19
N LEU A 123 1.59 4.26 -11.02
CA LEU A 123 0.75 5.37 -10.56
C LEU A 123 1.14 5.82 -9.15
N ASN A 124 1.38 4.89 -8.23
CA ASN A 124 1.80 5.19 -6.86
C ASN A 124 3.19 5.85 -6.81
N ASP A 125 4.15 5.37 -7.61
CA ASP A 125 5.48 5.97 -7.69
C ASP A 125 5.41 7.43 -8.19
N ASN A 126 4.59 7.68 -9.21
CA ASN A 126 4.35 9.03 -9.73
C ASN A 126 3.59 9.92 -8.73
N ASP A 127 2.63 9.38 -8.01
CA ASP A 127 1.86 10.09 -6.99
C ASP A 127 2.74 10.50 -5.80
N MET A 128 3.57 9.59 -5.28
CA MET A 128 4.56 9.91 -4.23
C MET A 128 5.53 11.01 -4.68
N LYS A 129 5.99 10.97 -5.93
CA LYS A 129 6.82 12.04 -6.52
C LYS A 129 6.11 13.40 -6.53
N LYS A 130 4.85 13.46 -7.00
CA LYS A 130 4.05 14.70 -7.02
C LYS A 130 3.80 15.24 -5.62
N LYS A 131 3.56 14.37 -4.64
CA LYS A 131 3.40 14.74 -3.23
C LYS A 131 4.68 15.36 -2.67
N LEU A 132 5.85 14.83 -3.00
CA LEU A 132 7.14 15.42 -2.62
C LEU A 132 7.34 16.83 -3.21
N GLU A 133 6.93 17.08 -4.46
CA GLU A 133 6.95 18.44 -5.01
C GLU A 133 6.01 19.39 -4.28
N THR A 134 4.81 18.92 -3.92
CA THR A 134 3.85 19.70 -3.10
C THR A 134 4.46 20.07 -1.75
N VAL A 135 5.15 19.13 -1.10
CA VAL A 135 5.83 19.38 0.18
C VAL A 135 6.94 20.43 0.03
N LYS A 136 7.74 20.34 -1.04
CA LYS A 136 8.76 21.35 -1.36
C LYS A 136 8.15 22.74 -1.55
N GLU A 137 7.03 22.83 -2.24
CA GLU A 137 6.34 24.10 -2.47
C GLU A 137 5.78 24.69 -1.17
N VAL A 138 5.18 23.88 -0.30
CA VAL A 138 4.74 24.33 1.03
C VAL A 138 5.90 24.89 1.85
N ASN A 139 7.07 24.25 1.81
CA ASN A 139 8.26 24.76 2.49
C ASN A 139 8.76 26.09 1.91
N ARG A 140 8.68 26.28 0.58
CA ARG A 140 9.03 27.57 -0.06
C ARG A 140 8.09 28.68 0.38
N ILE A 141 6.79 28.43 0.37
CA ILE A 141 5.77 29.41 0.81
C ILE A 141 5.99 29.80 2.28
N ARG A 142 6.43 28.85 3.12
CA ARG A 142 6.76 29.08 4.53
C ARG A 142 8.12 29.77 4.75
N GLY A 143 8.89 30.06 3.70
CA GLY A 143 10.21 30.70 3.80
C GLY A 143 11.29 29.83 4.44
N VAL A 144 11.15 28.49 4.37
CA VAL A 144 12.17 27.57 4.88
C VAL A 144 13.42 27.69 3.99
N LYS A 145 14.60 27.90 4.61
CA LYS A 145 15.87 28.09 3.90
C LYS A 145 16.18 26.99 2.89
N GLU A 146 15.87 25.75 3.25
CA GLU A 146 16.12 24.56 2.44
C GLU A 146 14.82 23.78 2.22
N PRO A 147 14.06 24.08 1.15
CA PRO A 147 12.75 23.48 0.94
C PRO A 147 12.78 21.97 0.64
N SER A 148 13.90 21.47 0.13
CA SER A 148 14.16 20.05 -0.17
C SER A 148 14.48 19.22 1.08
N HIS A 149 14.63 19.84 2.25
CA HIS A 149 14.88 19.13 3.49
C HIS A 149 13.57 18.88 4.23
N ILE A 150 13.19 17.61 4.35
CA ILE A 150 11.91 17.23 4.95
C ILE A 150 12.08 16.38 6.21
N PRO A 151 11.25 16.60 7.24
CA PRO A 151 11.01 15.63 8.30
C PRO A 151 10.05 14.53 7.83
N VAL A 152 10.32 13.28 8.21
CA VAL A 152 9.46 12.13 7.94
C VAL A 152 9.20 11.33 9.21
N ALA A 153 8.06 10.67 9.29
CA ALA A 153 7.77 9.61 10.24
C ALA A 153 7.73 8.27 9.53
N ILE A 154 8.35 7.25 10.12
CA ILE A 154 8.49 5.94 9.52
C ILE A 154 7.98 4.89 10.50
N ASP A 155 7.15 4.00 9.98
CA ASP A 155 6.66 2.83 10.69
C ASP A 155 6.77 1.61 9.78
N THR A 156 7.07 0.47 10.38
CA THR A 156 7.17 -0.81 9.69
C THR A 156 6.16 -1.78 10.25
N ARG A 157 5.33 -2.35 9.37
CA ARG A 157 4.37 -3.37 9.72
C ARG A 157 4.76 -4.72 9.13
N TYR A 158 4.69 -5.73 9.98
CA TYR A 158 4.92 -7.12 9.62
C TYR A 158 3.59 -7.83 9.43
N ASN A 159 3.54 -8.82 8.54
CA ASN A 159 2.35 -9.64 8.35
C ASN A 159 2.12 -10.69 9.45
N SER A 160 2.73 -10.51 10.62
CA SER A 160 2.54 -11.33 11.82
C SER A 160 2.45 -10.44 13.06
N MET A 161 1.58 -10.81 14.01
CA MET A 161 1.46 -10.09 15.29
C MET A 161 2.62 -10.37 16.26
N HIS A 162 3.31 -11.49 16.09
CA HIS A 162 4.42 -11.91 16.93
C HIS A 162 5.68 -12.04 16.09
N ILE A 163 6.81 -11.60 16.65
CA ILE A 163 8.13 -11.69 16.02
C ILE A 163 8.57 -13.15 15.90
N VAL A 164 8.32 -13.95 16.94
CA VAL A 164 8.71 -15.35 17.05
C VAL A 164 7.49 -16.26 16.98
N SER A 165 7.69 -17.48 16.50
CA SER A 165 6.68 -18.54 16.44
C SER A 165 7.30 -19.86 16.86
N THR A 166 6.54 -20.68 17.59
CA THR A 166 6.95 -22.05 17.92
C THR A 166 7.05 -22.95 16.70
N LYS A 167 6.35 -22.61 15.60
CA LYS A 167 6.26 -23.42 14.39
C LYS A 167 7.27 -23.05 13.31
N LYS A 168 7.90 -21.87 13.41
CA LYS A 168 8.81 -21.36 12.38
C LYS A 168 10.07 -20.81 13.06
N PRO A 169 11.25 -21.40 12.83
CA PRO A 169 12.48 -20.90 13.40
C PRO A 169 12.79 -19.49 12.85
N GLY A 170 13.28 -18.61 13.73
CA GLY A 170 13.58 -17.21 13.40
C GLY A 170 12.34 -16.31 13.39
N GLN A 171 12.28 -15.40 12.42
CA GLN A 171 11.20 -14.43 12.31
C GLN A 171 9.95 -15.05 11.70
N ASN A 172 8.83 -14.95 12.42
CA ASN A 172 7.54 -15.49 12.01
C ASN A 172 7.03 -14.82 10.73
N ALA A 173 7.21 -13.50 10.62
CA ALA A 173 6.82 -12.71 9.46
C ALA A 173 7.48 -13.21 8.17
N SER A 174 6.71 -13.19 7.09
CA SER A 174 7.19 -13.49 5.74
C SER A 174 7.17 -12.26 4.84
N GLN A 175 6.46 -11.20 5.26
CA GLN A 175 6.34 -9.93 4.55
C GLN A 175 6.41 -8.79 5.55
N ALA A 176 7.00 -7.67 5.12
CA ALA A 176 6.98 -6.41 5.85
C ALA A 176 6.75 -5.25 4.87
N ILE A 177 6.07 -4.22 5.35
CA ILE A 177 5.89 -2.95 4.64
C ILE A 177 6.36 -1.82 5.54
N SER A 178 7.18 -0.93 5.00
CA SER A 178 7.63 0.28 5.66
C SER A 178 7.16 1.49 4.87
N LEU A 179 6.56 2.45 5.56
CA LEU A 179 6.03 3.67 4.96
C LEU A 179 6.74 4.87 5.55
N ALA A 180 7.10 5.84 4.72
CA ALA A 180 7.54 7.16 5.16
C ALA A 180 6.45 8.19 4.88
N CYS A 181 5.97 8.83 5.94
CA CYS A 181 5.00 9.92 5.86
C CYS A 181 5.68 11.25 6.18
N GLU A 182 5.54 12.24 5.31
CA GLU A 182 6.07 13.58 5.53
C GLU A 182 5.39 14.26 6.74
N GLN A 183 6.11 15.15 7.42
CA GLN A 183 5.62 15.84 8.62
C GLN A 183 5.40 17.35 8.42
N VAL A 184 5.51 17.85 7.20
CA VAL A 184 5.40 19.28 6.83
C VAL A 184 3.95 19.70 6.65
N THR A 185 3.16 18.95 5.87
CA THR A 185 1.77 19.29 5.53
C THR A 185 0.80 18.69 6.54
N ASP A 186 -0.45 19.18 6.55
CA ASP A 186 -1.50 18.63 7.42
C ASP A 186 -2.03 17.28 6.91
N HIS A 187 -1.86 17.01 5.62
CA HIS A 187 -2.30 15.76 4.99
C HIS A 187 -1.40 14.56 5.32
N LYS A 188 -0.16 14.80 5.77
CA LYS A 188 0.82 13.75 6.12
C LYS A 188 0.99 12.72 5.00
N PHE A 189 1.34 13.21 3.82
CA PHE A 189 1.44 12.37 2.63
C PHE A 189 2.45 11.23 2.80
N ILE A 190 2.10 10.05 2.27
CA ILE A 190 3.06 8.98 2.05
C ILE A 190 3.98 9.42 0.90
N VAL A 191 5.29 9.48 1.17
CA VAL A 191 6.31 9.96 0.22
C VAL A 191 7.31 8.87 -0.18
N ALA A 192 7.37 7.77 0.56
CA ALA A 192 8.10 6.57 0.20
C ALA A 192 7.42 5.33 0.80
N SER A 193 7.58 4.20 0.12
CA SER A 193 7.01 2.93 0.54
C SER A 193 7.90 1.79 0.07
N VAL A 194 8.30 0.94 1.01
CA VAL A 194 9.15 -0.23 0.75
C VAL A 194 8.43 -1.48 1.20
N PHE A 195 8.43 -2.49 0.35
CA PHE A 195 7.81 -3.78 0.63
C PHE A 195 8.83 -4.90 0.52
N HIS A 196 9.05 -5.63 1.61
CA HIS A 196 9.89 -6.82 1.63
C HIS A 196 9.02 -8.07 1.67
N ASN A 197 9.27 -9.00 0.74
CA ASN A 197 8.51 -10.22 0.53
C ASN A 197 9.45 -11.41 0.37
N LYS A 198 9.25 -12.43 1.21
CA LYS A 198 9.94 -13.72 1.12
C LYS A 198 9.16 -14.77 0.34
N LEU A 199 7.89 -14.50 0.03
CA LEU A 199 6.99 -15.48 -0.57
C LEU A 199 7.10 -15.46 -2.08
N CYS A 200 7.36 -16.62 -2.66
CA CYS A 200 7.25 -16.85 -4.09
C CYS A 200 6.51 -18.15 -4.38
N TRP A 201 5.37 -18.06 -5.06
CA TRP A 201 4.58 -19.25 -5.42
C TRP A 201 5.32 -20.16 -6.39
N THR A 202 5.98 -19.60 -7.42
CA THR A 202 6.77 -20.35 -8.39
C THR A 202 7.91 -21.11 -7.70
N GLY A 203 8.65 -20.44 -6.81
CA GLY A 203 9.71 -21.06 -6.03
C GLY A 203 9.18 -22.19 -5.14
N ALA A 204 8.05 -21.98 -4.45
CA ALA A 204 7.43 -23.02 -3.62
C ALA A 204 6.99 -24.23 -4.45
N TRP A 205 6.44 -24.00 -5.65
CA TRP A 205 6.03 -25.06 -6.57
C TRP A 205 7.23 -25.84 -7.12
N LEU A 206 8.34 -25.18 -7.49
CA LEU A 206 9.56 -25.84 -7.95
C LEU A 206 10.19 -26.70 -6.83
N LYS A 207 10.23 -26.19 -5.60
CA LYS A 207 10.66 -26.98 -4.43
C LYS A 207 9.77 -28.19 -4.19
N GLY A 208 8.46 -28.04 -4.35
CA GLY A 208 7.50 -29.16 -4.27
C GLY A 208 7.72 -30.24 -5.33
N LYS A 209 8.43 -29.93 -6.42
CA LYS A 209 8.89 -30.90 -7.43
C LYS A 209 10.26 -31.50 -7.15
N GLY A 210 10.88 -31.17 -6.01
CA GLY A 210 12.22 -31.63 -5.65
C GLY A 210 13.37 -30.81 -6.25
N LEU A 211 13.09 -29.66 -6.86
CA LEU A 211 14.14 -28.79 -7.40
C LEU A 211 14.70 -27.87 -6.29
N ASP A 212 16.02 -27.81 -6.18
CA ASP A 212 16.68 -26.89 -5.25
C ASP A 212 16.71 -25.47 -5.83
N VAL A 213 15.75 -24.66 -5.39
CA VAL A 213 15.53 -23.29 -5.88
C VAL A 213 15.54 -22.32 -4.71
N THR A 214 16.45 -21.35 -4.71
CA THR A 214 16.52 -20.31 -3.66
C THR A 214 16.05 -18.96 -4.17
N CYS A 215 14.87 -18.50 -3.74
CA CYS A 215 14.37 -17.17 -4.09
C CYS A 215 15.16 -16.05 -3.35
N PRO A 216 15.34 -14.85 -3.95
CA PRO A 216 14.75 -14.39 -5.20
C PRO A 216 15.46 -14.87 -6.49
N ASP A 217 16.74 -15.24 -6.40
CA ASP A 217 17.61 -15.41 -7.58
C ASP A 217 17.54 -16.79 -8.25
N GLY A 218 16.89 -17.76 -7.61
CA GLY A 218 16.90 -19.17 -8.02
C GLY A 218 16.00 -19.53 -9.19
N HIS A 219 15.20 -18.59 -9.72
CA HIS A 219 14.44 -18.82 -10.95
C HIS A 219 14.14 -17.51 -11.69
N ALA A 220 14.38 -17.50 -13.01
CA ALA A 220 14.27 -16.29 -13.82
C ALA A 220 12.82 -15.81 -14.02
N GLY A 221 12.65 -14.48 -14.10
CA GLY A 221 11.52 -13.78 -14.73
C GLY A 221 10.19 -13.76 -13.99
N THR A 222 10.03 -14.50 -12.89
CA THR A 222 8.72 -14.62 -12.18
C THR A 222 8.83 -14.66 -10.66
N CYS A 223 10.00 -14.38 -10.10
CA CYS A 223 10.15 -14.36 -8.65
C CYS A 223 9.42 -13.15 -8.05
N THR A 224 8.46 -13.44 -7.17
CA THR A 224 7.74 -12.42 -6.41
C THR A 224 8.39 -12.11 -5.08
N ALA A 225 9.30 -12.97 -4.62
CA ALA A 225 10.14 -12.66 -3.47
C ALA A 225 11.21 -11.64 -3.91
N ASN A 226 11.50 -10.68 -3.04
CA ASN A 226 12.62 -9.74 -3.20
C ASN A 226 13.59 -9.81 -2.01
N VAL A 227 13.29 -10.63 -1.00
CA VAL A 227 14.17 -10.94 0.12
C VAL A 227 14.31 -12.45 0.25
N LYS A 228 15.53 -12.92 0.56
CA LYS A 228 15.79 -14.34 0.76
C LYS A 228 15.01 -14.86 1.98
N PRO A 229 14.51 -16.11 1.96
CA PRO A 229 13.75 -16.68 3.09
C PRO A 229 14.48 -16.61 4.44
N THR A 230 15.80 -16.82 4.42
CA THR A 230 16.68 -16.83 5.60
C THR A 230 17.07 -15.44 6.09
N THR A 231 16.99 -14.42 5.24
CA THR A 231 17.35 -13.04 5.61
C THR A 231 16.28 -12.47 6.53
N PRO A 232 16.62 -11.94 7.73
CA PRO A 232 15.63 -11.29 8.59
C PRO A 232 15.08 -10.03 7.91
N LEU A 233 13.76 -9.81 8.02
CA LEU A 233 13.14 -8.56 7.60
C LEU A 233 13.59 -7.48 8.58
N SER A 234 14.17 -6.41 8.05
CA SER A 234 14.90 -5.41 8.85
C SER A 234 14.44 -4.00 8.49
N GLU A 235 14.01 -3.26 9.50
CA GLU A 235 13.65 -1.84 9.38
C GLU A 235 14.83 -0.99 8.93
N TYR A 236 16.06 -1.39 9.30
CA TYR A 236 17.26 -0.74 8.83
C TYR A 236 17.41 -0.84 7.31
N LEU A 237 17.18 -2.03 6.73
CA LEU A 237 17.28 -2.22 5.27
C LEU A 237 16.15 -1.48 4.54
N MET A 238 14.92 -1.55 5.06
CA MET A 238 13.81 -0.78 4.50
C MET A 238 14.04 0.73 4.63
N GLY A 239 14.62 1.19 5.73
CA GLY A 239 15.06 2.57 5.92
C GLY A 239 16.09 3.01 4.88
N LYS A 240 17.08 2.17 4.56
CA LYS A 240 18.02 2.46 3.46
C LYS A 240 17.31 2.68 2.13
N GLU A 241 16.40 1.79 1.77
CA GLU A 241 15.63 1.89 0.53
C GLU A 241 14.73 3.14 0.49
N ILE A 242 14.08 3.49 1.62
CA ILE A 242 13.32 4.74 1.77
C ILE A 242 14.22 5.96 1.52
N GLY A 243 15.41 6.00 2.16
CA GLY A 243 16.36 7.09 1.99
C GLY A 243 16.75 7.28 0.53
N LEU A 244 17.08 6.19 -0.17
CA LEU A 244 17.39 6.21 -1.60
C LEU A 244 16.19 6.59 -2.48
N GLN A 245 14.98 6.17 -2.12
CA GLN A 245 13.77 6.49 -2.89
C GLN A 245 13.45 7.98 -2.86
N VAL A 246 13.59 8.62 -1.68
CA VAL A 246 13.35 10.06 -1.51
C VAL A 246 14.47 10.87 -2.17
N ASP A 247 15.73 10.44 -2.02
CA ASP A 247 16.90 11.10 -2.63
C ASP A 247 16.81 11.16 -4.16
N ARG A 248 16.30 10.10 -4.81
CA ARG A 248 16.03 10.09 -6.27
C ARG A 248 15.11 11.23 -6.74
N GLN A 249 14.37 11.86 -5.84
CA GLN A 249 13.51 13.02 -6.15
C GLN A 249 14.15 14.36 -5.74
N ASN A 250 15.47 14.38 -5.49
CA ASN A 250 16.25 15.52 -5.01
C ASN A 250 15.67 16.09 -3.70
N VAL A 251 15.31 15.21 -2.78
CA VAL A 251 14.80 15.55 -1.45
C VAL A 251 15.63 14.81 -0.41
N LEU A 252 16.04 15.51 0.65
CA LEU A 252 16.80 14.91 1.74
C LEU A 252 15.97 14.84 3.01
N ILE A 253 16.09 13.71 3.71
CA ILE A 253 15.44 13.51 4.99
C ILE A 253 16.35 14.08 6.08
N LYS A 254 15.90 15.12 6.78
CA LYS A 254 16.69 15.73 7.88
C LYS A 254 16.34 15.11 9.24
N TYR A 255 15.06 14.91 9.49
CA TYR A 255 14.54 14.33 10.72
C TYR A 255 13.75 13.08 10.41
N ALA A 256 14.03 12.00 11.13
CA ALA A 256 13.31 10.74 11.01
C ALA A 256 12.67 10.40 12.36
N VAL A 257 11.35 10.47 12.44
CA VAL A 257 10.58 10.02 13.59
C VAL A 257 10.38 8.52 13.48
N THR A 258 10.89 7.77 14.45
CA THR A 258 10.69 6.32 14.55
C THR A 258 10.11 5.96 15.92
N ASP A 259 9.65 4.72 16.05
CA ASP A 259 9.48 4.15 17.38
C ASP A 259 10.84 3.98 18.08
N GLY A 260 10.80 3.71 19.39
CA GLY A 260 11.99 3.71 20.24
C GLY A 260 13.02 2.63 19.89
N ASP A 261 12.59 1.54 19.28
CA ASP A 261 13.38 0.32 19.07
C ASP A 261 13.73 0.10 17.59
N GLY A 262 13.12 0.84 16.67
CA GLY A 262 13.33 0.74 15.23
C GLY A 262 14.65 1.36 14.75
N ARG A 263 15.35 0.66 13.85
CA ARG A 263 16.61 1.11 13.22
C ARG A 263 16.41 1.78 11.85
N GLY A 264 15.18 2.15 11.50
CA GLY A 264 14.86 2.78 10.21
C GLY A 264 15.59 4.10 9.97
N ALA A 265 15.70 4.96 10.99
CA ALA A 265 16.41 6.23 10.90
C ALA A 265 17.92 6.05 10.64
N GLU A 266 18.53 5.04 11.26
CA GLU A 266 19.93 4.67 11.03
C GLU A 266 20.13 4.17 9.60
N GLY A 267 19.19 3.37 9.09
CA GLY A 267 19.18 2.92 7.70
C GLY A 267 19.17 4.09 6.71
N ILE A 268 18.28 5.07 6.91
CA ILE A 268 18.23 6.27 6.06
C ILE A 268 19.52 7.05 6.14
N ASN A 269 20.03 7.27 7.36
CA ASN A 269 21.28 7.99 7.57
C ASN A 269 22.44 7.37 6.78
N ASP A 270 22.58 6.06 6.85
CA ASP A 270 23.65 5.36 6.15
C ASP A 270 23.48 5.41 4.63
N ALA A 271 22.24 5.30 4.12
CA ALA A 271 21.97 5.45 2.69
C ALA A 271 22.30 6.85 2.18
N LEU A 272 21.86 7.89 2.89
CA LEU A 272 22.10 9.28 2.48
C LEU A 272 23.56 9.66 2.64
N LYS A 273 24.29 9.16 3.65
CA LYS A 273 25.72 9.42 3.82
C LYS A 273 26.60 8.90 2.67
N VAL A 274 26.19 7.82 2.01
CA VAL A 274 26.93 7.29 0.86
C VAL A 274 26.93 8.30 -0.30
N LEU A 275 25.83 9.03 -0.49
CA LEU A 275 25.66 10.00 -1.58
C LEU A 275 26.00 11.43 -1.13
N HIS A 276 25.77 11.74 0.14
CA HIS A 276 25.95 13.05 0.78
C HIS A 276 26.74 12.87 2.08
N PRO A 277 28.09 12.75 2.04
CA PRO A 277 28.91 12.36 3.20
C PRO A 277 28.80 13.27 4.43
N LEU A 278 28.50 14.55 4.21
CA LEU A 278 28.31 15.55 5.27
C LEU A 278 26.88 15.56 5.84
N TRP A 279 25.96 14.81 5.22
CA TRP A 279 24.58 14.75 5.66
C TRP A 279 24.43 13.89 6.91
N LYS A 280 23.57 14.34 7.81
CA LYS A 280 23.22 13.61 9.03
C LYS A 280 21.72 13.68 9.26
N VAL A 281 21.12 12.50 9.30
CA VAL A 281 19.72 12.31 9.68
C VAL A 281 19.65 12.27 11.20
N GLU A 282 18.76 13.08 11.78
CA GLU A 282 18.53 13.12 13.21
C GLU A 282 17.29 12.31 13.55
N ARG A 283 17.48 11.26 14.37
CA ARG A 283 16.37 10.47 14.89
C ARG A 283 15.59 11.28 15.92
N GLN A 284 14.28 11.34 15.75
CA GLN A 284 13.36 11.89 16.73
C GLN A 284 12.49 10.78 17.31
N ALA A 285 12.25 10.82 18.62
CA ALA A 285 11.37 9.86 19.26
C ALA A 285 9.91 10.30 19.08
N HIS A 286 9.05 9.37 18.66
CA HIS A 286 7.62 9.65 18.59
C HIS A 286 7.05 10.00 19.99
N PRO A 287 6.22 11.05 20.15
CA PRO A 287 5.74 11.53 21.45
C PRO A 287 5.06 10.45 22.31
N ILE A 288 4.27 9.56 21.70
CA ILE A 288 3.64 8.42 22.42
C ILE A 288 4.69 7.49 23.02
N HIS A 289 5.79 7.23 22.30
CA HIS A 289 6.85 6.35 22.77
C HIS A 289 7.72 7.04 23.82
N LEU A 290 7.93 8.36 23.71
CA LEU A 290 8.57 9.17 24.73
C LEU A 290 7.79 9.10 26.06
N GLY A 291 6.46 9.29 26.01
CA GLY A 291 5.60 9.14 27.19
C GLY A 291 5.58 7.70 27.74
N ARG A 292 5.67 6.67 26.89
CA ARG A 292 5.83 5.27 27.36
C ARG A 292 7.19 5.05 28.04
N SER A 293 8.25 5.65 27.51
CA SER A 293 9.58 5.58 28.12
C SER A 293 9.60 6.25 29.48
N GLN A 294 9.03 7.45 29.59
CA GLN A 294 8.85 8.16 30.87
C GLN A 294 8.07 7.32 31.87
N PHE A 295 6.93 6.74 31.45
CA PHE A 295 6.16 5.82 32.30
C PHE A 295 7.02 4.64 32.79
N ARG A 296 7.79 3.99 31.90
CA ARG A 296 8.64 2.85 32.27
C ARG A 296 9.70 3.28 33.28
N GLN A 297 10.40 4.39 33.04
CA GLN A 297 11.44 4.91 33.94
C GLN A 297 10.87 5.27 35.31
N SER A 298 9.76 6.01 35.37
CA SER A 298 9.09 6.32 36.63
C SER A 298 8.62 5.06 37.36
N ASN A 299 8.08 4.08 36.62
CA ASN A 299 7.58 2.84 37.23
C ASN A 299 8.70 1.87 37.65
N SER A 300 9.92 2.06 37.17
CA SER A 300 11.12 1.32 37.62
C SER A 300 11.98 2.10 38.61
N ALA A 301 11.65 3.35 38.90
CA ALA A 301 12.43 4.19 39.80
C ALA A 301 12.38 3.66 41.24
N ASN A 302 13.47 3.89 41.97
CA ASN A 302 13.55 3.58 43.39
C ASN A 302 12.89 4.72 44.17
N PHE A 303 11.79 4.41 44.84
CA PHE A 303 11.10 5.32 45.73
C PHE A 303 11.33 4.93 47.19
N SER A 304 11.12 5.88 48.10
CA SER A 304 11.24 5.59 49.53
C SER A 304 10.19 4.55 49.97
N LEU A 305 10.54 3.73 50.97
CA LEU A 305 9.71 2.62 51.48
C LEU A 305 8.27 3.02 51.87
N ASN A 306 8.10 4.29 52.25
CA ASN A 306 6.85 4.87 52.76
C ASN A 306 6.15 5.78 51.74
N MET A 307 6.69 5.94 50.53
CA MET A 307 6.11 6.85 49.53
C MET A 307 4.72 6.41 49.06
N PHE A 308 4.49 5.10 48.93
CA PHE A 308 3.21 4.56 48.49
C PHE A 308 2.49 3.84 49.64
N PRO A 309 1.27 4.25 50.02
CA PRO A 309 0.49 3.58 51.04
C PRO A 309 0.05 2.19 50.53
N GLY A 310 0.16 1.18 51.39
CA GLY A 310 -0.28 -0.17 51.05
C GLY A 310 0.28 -1.23 51.98
N SER A 311 -0.59 -2.13 52.46
CA SER A 311 -0.23 -3.26 53.31
C SER A 311 0.52 -4.37 52.56
N THR A 312 0.44 -4.39 51.23
CA THR A 312 1.08 -5.43 50.40
C THR A 312 1.95 -4.81 49.30
N ARG A 313 2.95 -5.59 48.85
CA ARG A 313 3.84 -5.19 47.75
C ARG A 313 3.08 -4.85 46.47
N GLU A 314 2.02 -5.60 46.15
CA GLU A 314 1.20 -5.35 44.96
C GLU A 314 0.40 -4.03 45.06
N LYS A 315 -0.13 -3.68 46.24
CA LYS A 315 -0.78 -2.37 46.45
C LYS A 315 0.21 -1.21 46.27
N LYS A 316 1.42 -1.34 46.82
CA LYS A 316 2.48 -0.34 46.63
C LYS A 316 2.89 -0.19 45.16
N LYS A 317 3.06 -1.30 44.42
CA LYS A 317 3.31 -1.29 42.96
C LYS A 317 2.17 -0.63 42.18
N GLN A 318 0.92 -0.86 42.56
CA GLN A 318 -0.22 -0.21 41.92
C GLN A 318 -0.20 1.31 42.14
N GLY A 319 0.13 1.77 43.35
CA GLY A 319 0.33 3.20 43.64
C GLY A 319 1.44 3.82 42.79
N GLN A 320 2.58 3.13 42.67
CA GLN A 320 3.69 3.54 41.79
C GLN A 320 3.28 3.61 40.32
N LYS A 321 2.49 2.65 39.84
CA LYS A 321 1.97 2.63 38.47
C LYS A 321 1.03 3.81 38.20
N VAL A 322 0.15 4.13 39.14
CA VAL A 322 -0.75 5.29 39.05
C VAL A 322 0.04 6.59 39.00
N LEU A 323 1.01 6.78 39.90
CA LEU A 323 1.88 7.96 39.86
C LEU A 323 2.63 8.08 38.53
N SER A 324 3.15 6.97 38.02
CA SER A 324 3.87 6.95 36.73
C SER A 324 2.97 7.33 35.56
N GLN A 325 1.68 6.94 35.59
CA GLN A 325 0.69 7.37 34.60
C GLN A 325 0.36 8.86 34.73
N ASP A 326 0.20 9.35 35.95
CA ASP A 326 -0.09 10.77 36.24
C ASP A 326 1.06 11.67 35.79
N LEU A 327 2.31 11.33 36.14
CA LEU A 327 3.51 12.06 35.70
C LEU A 327 3.58 12.16 34.17
N LYS A 328 3.35 11.05 33.46
CA LYS A 328 3.30 11.03 32.00
C LYS A 328 2.23 11.98 31.45
N ALA A 329 1.02 11.92 32.01
CA ALA A 329 -0.11 12.73 31.57
C ALA A 329 0.16 14.23 31.82
N ARG A 330 0.62 14.59 33.03
CA ARG A 330 0.93 15.97 33.41
C ARG A 330 2.05 16.56 32.58
N CYS A 331 3.15 15.85 32.36
CA CYS A 331 4.24 16.36 31.51
C CYS A 331 3.77 16.63 30.08
N SER A 332 2.90 15.78 29.53
CA SER A 332 2.31 16.00 28.21
C SER A 332 1.38 17.22 28.20
N LEU A 333 0.55 17.39 29.23
CA LEU A 333 -0.36 18.54 29.36
C LEU A 333 0.40 19.87 29.46
N VAL A 334 1.37 19.95 30.39
CA VAL A 334 2.21 21.14 30.58
C VAL A 334 2.93 21.51 29.29
N PHE A 335 3.52 20.53 28.60
CA PHE A 335 4.18 20.79 27.33
C PHE A 335 3.22 21.30 26.25
N ASN A 336 2.02 20.72 26.13
CA ASN A 336 1.02 21.16 25.16
C ASN A 336 0.49 22.57 25.46
N GLU A 337 0.36 22.93 26.73
CA GLU A 337 -0.06 24.26 27.16
C GLU A 337 1.02 25.29 26.86
N MET A 338 2.28 25.01 27.24
CA MET A 338 3.43 25.83 26.87
C MET A 338 3.60 25.97 25.35
N TRP A 339 3.31 24.90 24.58
CA TRP A 339 3.33 24.93 23.12
C TRP A 339 2.30 25.90 22.55
N LYS A 340 1.08 25.90 23.09
CA LYS A 340 0.02 26.83 22.69
C LYS A 340 0.35 28.27 23.05
N GLU A 341 0.74 28.53 24.30
CA GLU A 341 1.07 29.88 24.79
C GLU A 341 2.22 30.51 24.00
N ASN A 342 3.19 29.70 23.59
CA ASN A 342 4.37 30.16 22.86
C ASN A 342 4.25 30.04 21.34
N ASN A 343 3.06 29.73 20.79
CA ASN A 343 2.83 29.51 19.35
C ASN A 343 3.86 28.56 18.71
N GLY A 344 4.21 27.48 19.42
CA GLY A 344 5.19 26.49 18.96
C GLY A 344 6.65 26.95 18.98
N ASN A 345 6.98 28.07 19.64
CA ASN A 345 8.36 28.53 19.78
C ASN A 345 9.13 27.69 20.82
N VAL A 346 9.83 26.67 20.34
CA VAL A 346 10.59 25.72 21.16
C VAL A 346 11.70 26.38 21.98
N GLU A 347 12.34 27.44 21.47
CA GLU A 347 13.41 28.15 22.19
C GLU A 347 12.88 28.83 23.45
N LYS A 348 11.70 29.47 23.36
CA LYS A 348 11.04 30.08 24.53
C LYS A 348 10.65 29.02 25.54
N ILE A 349 10.05 27.92 25.08
CA ILE A 349 9.65 26.81 25.95
C ILE A 349 10.87 26.24 26.67
N LYS A 350 12.00 26.05 25.96
CA LYS A 350 13.24 25.56 26.56
C LYS A 350 13.76 26.49 27.65
N LYS A 351 13.76 27.81 27.41
CA LYS A 351 14.16 28.82 28.41
C LYS A 351 13.22 28.87 29.63
N MET A 352 11.98 28.42 29.51
CA MET A 352 11.05 28.33 30.65
C MET A 352 11.23 27.05 31.47
N LEU A 353 11.84 26.01 30.87
CA LEU A 353 12.05 24.70 31.49
C LEU A 353 13.44 24.53 32.12
N THR A 354 14.41 25.38 31.74
CA THR A 354 15.76 25.49 32.32
C THR A 354 15.85 26.74 33.18
#